data_AF-A0A0R3QFY2-F1
#
_entry.id   AF-A0A0R3QFY2-F1
#
_cell.length_a   1.000
_cell.length_b   1.000
_cell.length_c   1.000
_cell.angle_alpha   90.00
_cell.angle_beta   90.00
_cell.angle_gamma   90.00
#
_symmetry.space_group_name_H-M   'P 1'
#
loop_
_entity.id
_entity.type
_entity.pdbx_description
1 polymer ?
#
loop_
_entity_poly.entity_id
_entity_poly.type
_entity_poly.pdbx_seq_one_letter_code
_entity_poly.pdbx_strand_id
1 'polypeptide(L)'
;LIEWHLSTKTPITERSQIVLKKGITRPSWLLKKEQIKMIKKLGEGAFGEVYCGEYKDANDHVHLAAIKTMHDNASRRARFSFLKEARIMRKFDHPNIVRIFGVVADEAPLLILMELCEEYEMIY
;
A
#
# COMPACT_ATOMS: atom_id res chain seq x y z
N LEU A 1 -16.51 -8.75 -20.22
CA LEU A 1 -16.00 -7.60 -21.01
C LEU A 1 -14.48 -7.68 -21.23
N ILE A 2 -13.65 -7.65 -20.18
CA ILE A 2 -12.17 -7.69 -20.32
C ILE A 2 -11.70 -8.97 -21.04
N GLU A 3 -12.20 -10.14 -20.62
CA GLU A 3 -11.85 -11.44 -21.22
C GLU A 3 -12.15 -11.49 -22.71
N TRP A 4 -13.31 -10.96 -23.13
CA TRP A 4 -13.72 -10.91 -24.53
C TRP A 4 -12.69 -10.16 -25.38
N HIS A 5 -12.32 -8.92 -25.00
CA HIS A 5 -11.32 -8.14 -25.73
C HIS A 5 -9.92 -8.77 -25.70
N LEU A 6 -9.56 -9.47 -24.61
CA LEU A 6 -8.30 -10.21 -24.52
C LEU A 6 -8.27 -11.41 -25.47
N SER A 7 -9.39 -12.13 -25.62
CA SER A 7 -9.49 -13.31 -26.48
C SER A 7 -9.65 -12.97 -27.95
N THR A 8 -10.50 -12.00 -28.29
CA THR A 8 -10.82 -11.66 -29.69
C THR A 8 -9.81 -10.72 -30.32
N LYS A 9 -8.95 -10.08 -29.51
CA LYS A 9 -8.06 -8.99 -29.93
C LYS A 9 -8.79 -7.82 -30.58
N THR A 10 -10.10 -7.72 -30.38
CA THR A 10 -10.89 -6.58 -30.86
C THR A 10 -10.52 -5.32 -30.06
N PRO A 11 -10.31 -4.18 -30.73
CA PRO A 11 -10.04 -2.92 -30.04
C PRO A 11 -11.11 -2.53 -29.02
N ILE A 12 -10.70 -1.83 -27.96
CA ILE A 12 -11.62 -1.30 -26.94
C ILE A 12 -12.54 -0.23 -27.52
N THR A 13 -12.01 0.59 -28.44
CA THR A 13 -12.79 1.58 -29.19
C THR A 13 -12.30 1.68 -30.63
N GLU A 14 -13.21 1.93 -31.56
CA GLU A 14 -12.88 2.13 -32.99
C GLU A 14 -11.94 3.32 -33.21
N ARG A 15 -12.04 4.37 -32.40
CA ARG A 15 -11.20 5.57 -32.57
C ARG A 15 -9.74 5.31 -32.19
N SER A 16 -9.50 4.58 -31.09
CA SER A 16 -8.15 4.42 -30.54
C SER A 16 -7.42 3.20 -31.10
N GLN A 17 -8.16 2.20 -31.59
CA GLN A 17 -7.62 0.92 -32.03
C GLN A 17 -6.76 0.20 -30.96
N ILE A 18 -6.92 0.57 -29.68
CA ILE A 18 -6.17 0.00 -28.56
C ILE A 18 -6.69 -1.40 -28.24
N VAL A 19 -5.78 -2.37 -28.16
CA VAL A 19 -6.09 -3.77 -27.84
C VAL A 19 -5.46 -4.17 -26.51
N LEU A 20 -6.20 -4.91 -25.69
CA LEU A 20 -5.66 -5.49 -24.46
C LEU A 20 -4.67 -6.62 -24.78
N LYS A 21 -3.45 -6.49 -24.26
CA LYS A 21 -2.40 -7.51 -24.44
C LYS A 21 -2.20 -8.37 -23.20
N LYS A 22 -1.92 -7.74 -22.07
CA LYS A 22 -1.57 -8.40 -20.81
C LYS A 22 -2.18 -7.62 -19.65
N GLY A 23 -2.96 -8.30 -18.82
CA GLY A 23 -3.41 -7.76 -17.54
C GLY A 23 -2.23 -7.60 -16.59
N ILE A 24 -2.15 -6.45 -15.91
CA ILE A 24 -1.20 -6.26 -14.81
C ILE A 24 -1.85 -6.84 -13.56
N THR A 25 -1.26 -7.90 -13.01
CA THR A 25 -1.74 -8.53 -11.78
C THR A 25 -1.45 -7.65 -10.59
N ARG A 26 -2.29 -7.75 -9.57
CA ARG A 26 -2.07 -7.09 -8.28
C ARG A 26 -0.77 -7.61 -7.66
N PRO A 27 0.21 -6.74 -7.36
CA PRO A 27 1.43 -7.18 -6.70
C PRO A 27 1.17 -7.46 -5.22
N SER A 28 1.95 -8.36 -4.61
CA SER A 28 1.79 -8.79 -3.21
C SER A 28 1.92 -7.66 -2.19
N TRP A 29 2.72 -6.64 -2.49
CA TRP A 29 2.91 -5.46 -1.63
C TRP A 29 1.75 -4.45 -1.71
N LEU A 30 0.80 -4.62 -2.64
CA LEU A 30 -0.40 -3.80 -2.71
C LEU A 30 -1.49 -4.49 -1.89
N LEU A 31 -1.54 -4.16 -0.61
CA LEU A 31 -2.43 -4.76 0.37
C LEU A 31 -3.83 -4.16 0.27
N LYS A 32 -4.84 -4.93 0.65
CA LYS A 32 -6.22 -4.45 0.79
C LYS A 32 -6.47 -3.98 2.21
N LYS A 33 -7.44 -3.08 2.38
CA LYS A 33 -7.79 -2.52 3.69
C LYS A 33 -8.29 -3.58 4.67
N GLU A 34 -8.98 -4.60 4.18
CA GLU A 34 -9.51 -5.70 5.00
C GLU A 34 -8.40 -6.58 5.60
N GLN A 35 -7.19 -6.51 5.03
CA GLN A 35 -6.02 -7.19 5.58
C GLN A 35 -5.43 -6.45 6.78
N ILE A 36 -5.87 -5.21 7.08
CA ILE A 36 -5.24 -4.33 8.06
C ILE A 36 -6.13 -4.14 9.27
N LYS A 37 -5.52 -4.22 10.46
CA LYS A 37 -6.17 -3.91 11.74
C LYS A 37 -5.33 -2.89 12.51
N MET A 38 -5.90 -1.71 12.70
CA MET A 38 -5.29 -0.65 13.51
C MET A 38 -5.49 -0.96 14.99
N ILE A 39 -4.45 -0.86 15.82
CA ILE A 39 -4.51 -1.20 17.25
C ILE A 39 -4.35 0.05 18.12
N LYS A 40 -3.21 0.75 18.02
CA LYS A 40 -2.87 1.86 18.93
C LYS A 40 -2.15 2.98 18.18
N LYS A 41 -2.56 4.24 18.39
CA LYS A 41 -1.81 5.40 17.86
C LYS A 41 -0.44 5.48 18.55
N LEU A 42 0.62 5.51 17.76
CA LEU A 42 2.01 5.69 18.21
C LEU A 42 2.43 7.16 18.17
N GLY A 43 1.89 7.92 17.22
CA GLY A 43 2.24 9.32 17.03
C GLY A 43 1.58 9.93 15.81
N GLU A 44 2.11 11.08 15.42
CA GLU A 44 1.63 11.87 14.30
C GLU A 44 2.81 12.44 13.53
N GLY A 45 2.73 12.40 12.20
CA GLY A 45 3.75 12.91 11.30
C GLY A 45 3.15 13.85 10.26
N ALA A 46 3.98 14.30 9.32
CA ALA A 46 3.63 15.35 8.35
C ALA A 46 2.44 15.03 7.42
N PHE A 47 2.08 13.76 7.24
CA PHE A 47 1.00 13.33 6.35
C PHE A 47 -0.27 12.87 7.08
N GLY A 48 -0.14 12.54 8.36
CA GLY A 48 -1.13 11.77 9.09
C GLY A 48 -0.54 11.09 10.32
N GLU A 49 -1.35 10.21 10.88
CA GLU A 49 -1.08 9.51 12.11
C GLU A 49 -0.29 8.23 11.86
N VAL A 50 0.46 7.78 12.86
CA VAL A 50 1.16 6.50 12.85
C VAL A 50 0.54 5.62 13.92
N TYR A 51 0.18 4.39 13.56
CA TYR A 51 -0.40 3.41 14.46
C TYR A 51 0.46 2.15 14.52
N CYS A 52 0.49 1.48 15.66
CA CYS A 52 0.80 0.06 15.73
C CYS A 52 -0.46 -0.69 15.30
N GLY A 53 -0.29 -1.71 14.49
CA GLY A 53 -1.36 -2.59 14.07
C GLY A 53 -0.85 -3.91 13.52
N GLU A 54 -1.79 -4.69 13.02
CA GLU A 54 -1.56 -5.99 12.42
C GLU A 54 -1.89 -5.94 10.93
N TYR A 55 -1.18 -6.72 10.12
CA TYR A 55 -1.63 -7.05 8.78
C TYR A 55 -1.58 -8.55 8.50
N LYS A 56 -2.51 -9.01 7.66
CA LYS A 56 -2.55 -10.38 7.15
C LYS A 56 -1.88 -10.46 5.79
N ASP A 57 -0.89 -11.34 5.64
CA ASP A 57 -0.30 -11.63 4.34
C ASP A 57 -1.21 -12.51 3.46
N ALA A 58 -0.74 -12.90 2.28
CA ALA A 58 -1.52 -13.72 1.35
C ALA A 58 -1.76 -15.17 1.84
N ASN A 59 -1.05 -15.61 2.87
CA ASN A 59 -1.16 -16.92 3.49
C ASN A 59 -1.87 -16.85 4.85
N ASP A 60 -2.58 -15.73 5.12
CA ASP A 60 -3.27 -15.45 6.38
C ASP A 60 -2.37 -15.35 7.63
N HIS A 61 -1.05 -15.25 7.48
CA HIS A 61 -0.18 -14.98 8.61
C HIS A 61 -0.33 -13.54 9.07
N VAL A 62 -0.39 -13.35 10.40
CA VAL A 62 -0.52 -12.04 11.04
C VAL A 62 0.87 -11.51 11.39
N HIS A 63 1.14 -10.27 10.99
CA HIS A 63 2.39 -9.58 11.24
C HIS A 63 2.12 -8.24 11.92
N LEU A 64 2.95 -7.86 12.90
CA LEU A 64 2.92 -6.52 13.48
C LEU A 64 3.56 -5.50 12.53
N ALA A 65 3.02 -4.30 12.50
CA ALA A 65 3.51 -3.22 11.66
C ALA A 65 3.23 -1.85 12.28
N ALA A 66 4.09 -0.89 11.96
CA ALA A 66 3.73 0.52 12.03
C ALA A 66 2.97 0.90 10.75
N ILE A 67 1.84 1.58 10.92
CA ILE A 67 0.88 1.91 9.87
C ILE A 67 0.75 3.43 9.83
N LYS A 68 1.39 4.03 8.83
CA LYS A 68 1.33 5.48 8.58
C LYS A 68 0.13 5.78 7.69
N THR A 69 -0.74 6.66 8.16
CA THR A 69 -1.95 7.08 7.45
C THR A 69 -1.72 8.38 6.68
N MET A 70 -2.61 8.68 5.74
CA MET A 70 -2.70 9.98 5.10
C MET A 70 -4.09 10.55 5.31
N HIS A 71 -4.18 11.82 5.70
CA HIS A 71 -5.47 12.51 5.86
C HIS A 71 -6.27 12.58 4.56
N ASP A 72 -7.61 12.47 4.66
CA ASP A 72 -8.51 12.44 3.51
C ASP A 72 -8.46 13.72 2.66
N ASN A 73 -8.27 14.87 3.31
CA ASN A 73 -8.18 16.19 2.69
C ASN A 73 -6.78 16.52 2.13
N ALA A 74 -5.85 15.57 2.12
CA ALA A 74 -4.50 15.79 1.61
C ALA A 74 -4.51 16.21 0.13
N SER A 75 -3.76 17.27 -0.18
CA SER A 75 -3.59 17.77 -1.55
C SER A 75 -3.01 16.70 -2.47
N ARG A 76 -3.29 16.77 -3.77
CA ARG A 76 -2.72 15.84 -4.78
C ARG A 76 -1.19 15.73 -4.71
N ARG A 77 -0.52 16.84 -4.38
CA ARG A 77 0.94 16.89 -4.20
C ARG A 77 1.38 16.10 -2.95
N ALA A 78 0.67 16.25 -1.83
CA ALA A 78 0.92 15.46 -0.63
C ALA A 78 0.69 13.95 -0.88
N ARG A 79 -0.40 13.59 -1.58
CA ARG A 79 -0.66 12.19 -1.99
C ARG A 79 0.48 11.61 -2.82
N PHE A 80 1.00 12.39 -3.77
CA PHE A 80 2.13 11.95 -4.60
C PHE A 80 3.42 11.78 -3.79
N SER A 81 3.73 12.71 -2.87
CA SER A 81 4.89 12.61 -1.99
C SER A 81 4.80 11.39 -1.07
N PHE A 82 3.62 11.12 -0.49
CA PHE A 82 3.36 9.97 0.35
C PHE A 82 3.62 8.64 -0.39
N LEU A 83 3.05 8.48 -1.59
CA LEU A 83 3.29 7.27 -2.40
C LEU A 83 4.73 7.19 -2.95
N LYS A 84 5.39 8.33 -3.17
CA LYS A 84 6.80 8.39 -3.59
C LYS A 84 7.71 7.87 -2.49
N GLU A 85 7.45 8.20 -1.23
CA GLU A 85 8.16 7.68 -0.04
C GLU A 85 8.13 6.15 -0.07
N ALA A 86 6.93 5.55 -0.11
CA ALA A 86 6.76 4.10 -0.16
C ALA A 86 7.46 3.46 -1.37
N ARG A 87 7.37 4.07 -2.55
CA ARG A 87 8.01 3.54 -3.78
C ARG A 87 9.53 3.51 -3.69
N ILE A 88 10.14 4.48 -3.01
CA ILE A 88 11.60 4.54 -2.82
C ILE A 88 11.99 3.53 -1.74
N MET A 89 11.32 3.57 -0.60
CA MET A 89 11.65 2.75 0.57
C MET A 89 11.52 1.24 0.29
N ARG A 90 10.54 0.81 -0.52
CA ARG A 90 10.36 -0.60 -0.91
C ARG A 90 11.52 -1.19 -1.74
N LYS A 91 12.48 -0.38 -2.19
CA LYS A 91 13.66 -0.87 -2.93
C LYS A 91 14.80 -1.30 -2.00
N PHE A 92 14.72 -0.98 -0.71
CA PHE A 92 15.76 -1.27 0.24
C PHE A 92 15.40 -2.48 1.10
N ASP A 93 16.41 -3.31 1.35
CA ASP A 93 16.38 -4.43 2.28
C ASP A 93 17.75 -4.47 2.96
N HIS A 94 17.84 -3.84 4.13
CA HIS A 94 19.09 -3.65 4.85
C HIS A 94 18.81 -3.52 6.35
N PRO A 95 19.63 -4.09 7.25
CA PRO A 95 19.39 -4.08 8.70
C PRO A 95 19.34 -2.70 9.36
N ASN A 96 19.67 -1.63 8.65
CA ASN A 96 19.68 -0.25 9.16
C ASN A 96 18.66 0.64 8.42
N ILE A 97 17.76 0.05 7.64
CA ILE A 97 16.72 0.76 6.89
C ILE A 97 15.40 0.09 7.19
N VAL A 98 14.45 0.85 7.71
CA VAL A 98 13.09 0.38 8.03
C VAL A 98 12.48 -0.29 6.80
N ARG A 99 12.09 -1.56 6.95
CA ARG A 99 11.49 -2.34 5.88
C ARG A 99 10.05 -1.89 5.61
N ILE A 100 9.68 -1.80 4.34
CA ILE A 100 8.29 -1.62 3.90
C ILE A 100 7.68 -2.98 3.59
N PHE A 101 6.56 -3.28 4.25
CA PHE A 101 5.78 -4.49 3.98
C PHE A 101 4.81 -4.29 2.83
N GLY A 102 4.18 -3.12 2.76
CA GLY A 102 3.22 -2.84 1.70
C GLY A 102 2.53 -1.49 1.81
N VAL A 103 1.58 -1.27 0.91
CA VAL A 103 0.74 -0.08 0.86
C VAL A 103 -0.72 -0.47 0.62
N VAL A 104 -1.64 0.30 1.20
CA VAL A 104 -3.06 0.29 0.82
C VAL A 104 -3.33 1.56 0.03
N ALA A 105 -3.72 1.41 -1.23
CA ALA A 105 -3.86 2.54 -2.15
C ALA A 105 -5.08 2.48 -3.09
N ASP A 106 -5.98 1.51 -2.91
CA ASP A 106 -7.21 1.41 -3.70
C ASP A 106 -8.24 2.45 -3.26
N GLU A 107 -8.29 2.75 -1.97
CA GLU A 107 -9.24 3.67 -1.36
C GLU A 107 -8.62 4.45 -0.19
N ALA A 108 -9.32 5.49 0.27
CA ALA A 108 -8.91 6.26 1.44
C ALA A 108 -9.28 5.53 2.77
N PRO A 109 -8.50 5.74 3.83
CA PRO A 109 -7.22 6.47 3.86
C PRO A 109 -6.09 5.66 3.20
N LEU A 110 -5.12 6.35 2.57
CA LEU A 110 -3.92 5.68 2.05
C LEU A 110 -3.03 5.26 3.23
N LEU A 111 -2.49 4.04 3.17
CA LEU A 111 -1.66 3.48 4.23
C LEU A 111 -0.29 3.04 3.71
N ILE A 112 0.75 3.23 4.52
CA ILE A 112 2.06 2.61 4.35
C ILE A 112 2.31 1.72 5.56
N LEU A 113 2.57 0.44 5.31
CA LEU A 113 2.89 -0.55 6.32
C LEU A 113 4.40 -0.76 6.35
N MET A 114 4.98 -0.58 7.53
CA MET A 114 6.41 -0.65 7.75
C MET A 114 6.72 -1.45 9.00
N GLU A 115 7.96 -1.91 9.08
CA GLU A 115 8.53 -2.51 10.27
C GLU A 115 8.29 -1.64 11.51
N LEU A 116 7.86 -2.28 12.59
CA LEU A 116 7.70 -1.64 13.88
C LEU A 116 9.03 -1.70 14.63
N CYS A 117 9.64 -0.55 14.92
CA CYS A 117 10.93 -0.50 15.62
C CYS A 117 10.76 -0.64 17.15
N GLU A 118 11.71 -1.34 17.78
CA GLU A 118 11.68 -1.84 19.17
C GLU A 118 11.52 -0.78 20.27
N GLU A 119 11.77 0.52 20.02
CA GLU A 119 11.47 1.58 21.02
C GLU A 119 9.97 1.62 21.41
N TYR A 120 9.09 0.99 20.62
CA TYR A 120 7.67 0.79 20.93
C TYR A 120 7.32 -0.60 21.49
N GLU A 121 8.26 -1.55 21.55
CA GLU A 121 8.05 -2.89 22.16
C GLU A 121 8.23 -2.88 23.69
N MET A 122 8.88 -1.85 24.25
CA MET A 122 9.27 -1.79 25.67
C MET A 122 8.11 -1.39 26.64
N ILE A 123 6.85 -1.53 26.24
CA ILE A 123 5.70 -1.29 27.11
C ILE A 123 4.60 -2.34 26.86
N TYR A 124 4.90 -3.58 27.25
CA TYR A 124 3.92 -4.60 27.60
C TYR A 124 4.24 -5.17 28.97
#